data_AF-A0A2C9KHQ1-F1
#
_entry.id   AF-A0A2C9KHQ1-F1
#
_cell.length_a   1.000
_cell.length_b   1.000
_cell.length_c   1.000
_cell.angle_alpha   90.00
_cell.angle_beta   90.00
_cell.angle_gamma   90.00
#
_symmetry.space_group_name_H-M   'P 1'
#
loop_
_entity.id
_entity.type
_entity.pdbx_description
1 polymer ?
#
loop_
_entity_poly.entity_id
_entity_poly.type
_entity_poly.pdbx_seq_one_letter_code
_entity_poly.pdbx_strand_id
1 'polypeptide(L)'
;MGIPEYFTLETLYLENVEMTNIKENFFRGLTIKSELRASNYKLCCPQILNPNISVDKCHAPVDVISSCKHLVGDILKRITIWTVGLITVVGNGIVLVYRIGWNREIFKKAYGLFVSGLAVSDFIMGVYLLLIAAVDSQYKDIYVLEDVKWRHSVLCQFAGFLSTISSETSTFFICLITIDRFLTITFPFGQHKFTKTGKIFSFTLVWFFGFLLALIPITSTELNIYSSNVLYFMCWFPVGILGFLSLNGHTFDREVYAWIAVFVMPINSALNPIIYTVPIIIQKCLMQIRL
;
A
#
# COMPACT_ATOMS: atom_id res chain seq x y z
N MET A 1 -37.75 12.47 37.15
CA MET A 1 -37.91 11.22 36.37
C MET A 1 -36.52 10.78 35.95
N GLY A 2 -36.04 9.67 36.49
CA GLY A 2 -34.73 9.14 36.15
C GLY A 2 -34.73 8.60 34.72
N ILE A 3 -33.66 8.84 33.99
CA ILE A 3 -33.42 8.27 32.66
C ILE A 3 -33.40 6.74 32.84
N PRO A 4 -34.26 5.96 32.14
CA PRO A 4 -34.29 4.52 32.30
C PRO A 4 -32.98 3.88 31.83
N GLU A 5 -32.54 2.85 32.53
CA GLU A 5 -31.27 2.13 32.26
C GLU A 5 -31.34 1.30 30.95
N TYR A 6 -32.53 1.12 30.39
CA TYR A 6 -32.81 0.36 29.18
C TYR A 6 -33.78 1.10 28.25
N PHE A 7 -33.46 1.15 26.96
CA PHE A 7 -34.25 1.80 25.92
C PHE A 7 -34.63 0.78 24.84
N THR A 8 -35.89 0.79 24.44
CA THR A 8 -36.37 -0.01 23.31
C THR A 8 -36.78 0.90 22.18
N LEU A 9 -36.15 0.73 21.02
CA LEU A 9 -36.44 1.45 19.79
C LEU A 9 -37.00 0.48 18.74
N GLU A 10 -37.84 1.01 17.85
CA GLU A 10 -38.29 0.27 16.68
C GLU A 10 -37.19 0.21 15.62
N THR A 11 -36.67 1.39 15.24
CA THR A 11 -35.58 1.54 14.27
C THR A 11 -34.57 2.58 14.76
N LEU A 12 -33.30 2.39 14.43
CA LEU A 12 -32.22 3.34 14.71
C LEU A 12 -31.42 3.65 13.45
N TYR A 13 -31.28 4.92 13.11
CA TYR A 13 -30.48 5.39 11.99
C TYR A 13 -29.25 6.15 12.52
N LEU A 14 -28.06 5.65 12.20
CA LEU A 14 -26.75 6.24 12.52
C LEU A 14 -26.00 6.60 11.22
N GLU A 15 -26.76 6.99 10.21
CA GLU A 15 -26.22 7.46 8.94
C GLU A 15 -25.72 8.90 9.10
N ASN A 16 -24.59 9.23 8.47
CA ASN A 16 -23.95 10.56 8.53
C ASN A 16 -23.51 10.99 9.94
N VAL A 17 -23.29 10.04 10.85
CA VAL A 17 -22.70 10.29 12.17
C VAL A 17 -21.27 9.75 12.19
N GLU A 18 -20.30 10.65 12.38
CA GLU A 18 -18.91 10.24 12.58
C GLU A 18 -18.71 9.79 14.02
N MET A 19 -18.48 8.48 14.19
CA MET A 19 -18.14 7.89 15.48
C MET A 19 -16.68 7.50 15.51
N THR A 20 -15.92 8.14 16.41
CA THR A 20 -14.48 7.97 16.54
C THR A 20 -14.08 6.92 17.58
N ASN A 21 -14.99 6.55 18.49
CA ASN A 21 -14.68 5.66 19.60
C ASN A 21 -15.74 4.56 19.74
N ILE A 22 -15.59 3.51 18.94
CA ILE A 22 -16.44 2.32 18.99
C ILE A 22 -15.79 1.32 19.94
N LYS A 23 -16.50 0.94 21.00
CA LYS A 23 -16.01 0.00 22.03
C LYS A 23 -16.93 -1.21 22.11
N GLU A 24 -16.47 -2.26 22.78
CA GLU A 24 -17.34 -3.38 23.15
C GLU A 24 -18.59 -2.89 23.89
N ASN A 25 -19.71 -3.55 23.67
CA ASN A 25 -21.00 -3.20 24.28
C ASN A 25 -21.42 -1.75 23.99
N PHE A 26 -21.07 -1.22 22.82
CA PHE A 26 -21.44 0.14 22.41
C PHE A 26 -22.96 0.40 22.57
N PHE A 27 -23.77 -0.61 22.26
CA PHE A 27 -25.24 -0.55 22.37
C PHE A 27 -25.78 -1.06 23.71
N ARG A 28 -25.01 -1.04 24.81
CA ARG A 28 -25.49 -1.54 26.11
C ARG A 28 -26.78 -0.84 26.53
N GLY A 29 -27.75 -1.62 27.00
CA GLY A 29 -29.06 -1.11 27.43
C GLY A 29 -30.03 -0.81 26.28
N LEU A 30 -29.62 -0.95 25.01
CA LEU A 30 -30.47 -0.70 23.86
C LEU A 30 -31.06 -1.99 23.28
N THR A 31 -32.35 -1.96 22.95
CA THR A 31 -33.03 -3.03 22.20
C THR A 31 -33.61 -2.43 20.92
N ILE A 32 -33.31 -3.03 19.77
CA ILE A 32 -33.80 -2.58 18.46
C ILE A 32 -34.68 -3.68 17.86
N LYS A 33 -35.96 -3.37 17.61
CA LYS A 33 -36.93 -4.37 17.17
C LYS A 33 -36.88 -4.66 15.67
N SER A 34 -36.75 -3.63 14.85
CA SER A 34 -36.89 -3.72 13.39
C SER A 34 -35.55 -3.62 12.68
N GLU A 35 -34.91 -2.46 12.71
CA GLU A 35 -33.77 -2.18 11.84
C GLU A 35 -32.76 -1.21 12.48
N LEU A 36 -31.47 -1.45 12.24
CA LEU A 36 -30.35 -0.55 12.54
C LEU A 36 -29.63 -0.23 11.24
N ARG A 37 -29.56 1.04 10.85
CA ARG A 37 -28.74 1.49 9.71
C ARG A 37 -27.56 2.30 10.16
N ALA A 38 -26.39 2.04 9.58
CA ALA A 38 -25.16 2.73 9.93
C ALA A 38 -24.30 3.00 8.68
N SER A 39 -23.66 4.17 8.63
CA SER A 39 -22.66 4.45 7.57
C SER A 39 -21.34 3.71 7.78
N ASN A 40 -21.04 3.30 9.02
CA ASN A 40 -19.80 2.61 9.37
C ASN A 40 -20.08 1.12 9.65
N TYR A 41 -19.54 0.25 8.81
CA TYR A 41 -19.71 -1.22 8.89
C TYR A 41 -19.35 -1.81 10.25
N LYS A 42 -18.42 -1.19 10.99
CA LYS A 42 -17.95 -1.65 12.28
C LYS A 42 -19.07 -1.74 13.33
N LEU A 43 -20.10 -0.89 13.20
CA LEU A 43 -21.25 -0.88 14.10
C LEU A 43 -22.14 -2.11 13.94
N CYS A 44 -22.09 -2.77 12.78
CA CYS A 44 -22.79 -4.02 12.52
C CYS A 44 -21.93 -5.26 12.78
N CYS A 45 -20.75 -5.12 13.39
CA CYS A 45 -19.94 -6.27 13.74
C CYS A 45 -20.48 -7.01 14.97
N PRO A 46 -20.53 -8.35 14.97
CA PRO A 46 -21.02 -9.14 16.10
C PRO A 46 -20.34 -8.82 17.43
N GLN A 47 -19.07 -8.41 17.41
CA GLN A 47 -18.29 -8.04 18.59
C GLN A 47 -18.70 -6.68 19.20
N ILE A 48 -19.37 -5.82 18.43
CA ILE A 48 -19.84 -4.50 18.87
C ILE A 48 -21.32 -4.53 19.26
N LEU A 49 -22.10 -5.33 18.54
CA LEU A 49 -23.51 -5.53 18.81
C LEU A 49 -23.73 -6.20 20.18
N ASN A 50 -24.86 -5.89 20.80
CA ASN A 50 -25.30 -6.59 22.00
C ASN A 50 -26.24 -7.77 21.62
N PRO A 51 -26.54 -8.69 22.56
CA PRO A 51 -27.43 -9.82 22.27
C PRO A 51 -28.87 -9.44 21.88
N ASN A 52 -29.30 -8.21 22.18
CA ASN A 52 -30.64 -7.72 21.91
C ASN A 52 -30.80 -7.14 20.49
N ILE A 53 -29.72 -7.08 19.70
CA ILE A 53 -29.69 -6.58 18.33
C ILE A 53 -29.13 -7.67 17.43
N SER A 54 -30.00 -8.22 16.59
CA SER A 54 -29.60 -9.28 15.66
C SER A 54 -28.83 -8.73 14.46
N VAL A 55 -27.82 -9.46 13.99
CA VAL A 55 -26.92 -9.03 12.90
C VAL A 55 -27.69 -8.83 11.58
N ASP A 56 -28.71 -9.65 11.31
CA ASP A 56 -29.60 -9.54 10.14
C ASP A 56 -30.43 -8.25 10.12
N LYS A 57 -30.59 -7.60 11.27
CA LYS A 57 -31.30 -6.31 11.37
C LYS A 57 -30.37 -5.12 11.20
N CYS A 58 -29.05 -5.34 11.12
CA CYS A 58 -28.05 -4.28 11.01
C CYS A 58 -27.54 -4.15 9.58
N HIS A 59 -27.78 -2.99 8.97
CA HIS A 59 -27.42 -2.69 7.60
C HIS A 59 -26.36 -1.60 7.56
N ALA A 60 -25.21 -1.93 6.99
CA ALA A 60 -24.12 -1.00 6.74
C ALA A 60 -23.36 -1.42 5.47
N PRO A 61 -22.78 -0.46 4.73
CA PRO A 61 -21.98 -0.78 3.55
C PRO A 61 -20.75 -1.60 3.97
N VAL A 62 -20.41 -2.65 3.23
CA VAL A 62 -19.20 -3.44 3.51
C VAL A 62 -17.93 -2.64 3.19
N ASP A 63 -16.87 -2.88 3.95
CA ASP A 63 -15.56 -2.30 3.65
C ASP A 63 -14.80 -3.12 2.61
N VAL A 64 -14.11 -2.41 1.74
CA VAL A 64 -13.43 -3.00 0.58
C VAL A 64 -12.12 -3.72 0.95
N ILE A 65 -11.49 -3.39 2.08
CA ILE A 65 -10.19 -3.94 2.48
C ILE A 65 -10.31 -4.77 3.75
N SER A 66 -11.03 -4.30 4.76
CA SER A 66 -11.13 -4.88 6.09
C SER A 66 -12.46 -5.61 6.34
N SER A 67 -12.49 -6.47 7.36
CA SER A 67 -13.72 -7.07 7.88
C SER A 67 -13.78 -6.95 9.40
N CYS A 68 -14.88 -7.37 10.03
CA CYS A 68 -14.96 -7.37 11.50
C CYS A 68 -13.85 -8.18 12.19
N LYS A 69 -13.36 -9.22 11.51
CA LYS A 69 -12.42 -10.21 12.05
C LYS A 69 -10.98 -9.99 11.59
N HIS A 70 -10.76 -9.29 10.48
CA HIS A 70 -9.44 -9.23 9.85
C HIS A 70 -9.14 -7.83 9.33
N LEU A 71 -7.87 -7.42 9.45
CA LEU A 71 -7.36 -6.19 8.84
C LEU A 71 -7.53 -6.25 7.33
N VAL A 72 -7.24 -7.43 6.74
CA VAL A 72 -7.49 -7.75 5.33
C VAL A 72 -8.59 -8.80 5.28
N GLY A 73 -9.82 -8.36 5.04
CA GLY A 73 -11.02 -9.18 5.13
C GLY A 73 -11.05 -10.35 4.16
N ASP A 74 -10.64 -10.10 2.92
CA ASP A 74 -10.72 -11.08 1.86
C ASP A 74 -9.56 -12.11 1.94
N ILE A 75 -9.88 -13.39 1.74
CA ILE A 75 -8.90 -14.47 1.81
C ILE A 75 -7.90 -14.42 0.65
N LEU A 76 -8.33 -14.06 -0.55
CA LEU A 76 -7.46 -13.95 -1.72
C LEU A 76 -6.44 -12.83 -1.50
N LYS A 77 -6.89 -11.66 -1.02
CA LYS A 77 -6.00 -10.54 -0.67
C LYS A 77 -4.92 -10.97 0.34
N ARG A 78 -5.30 -11.74 1.37
CA ARG A 78 -4.37 -12.27 2.38
C ARG A 78 -3.33 -13.22 1.80
N ILE A 79 -3.76 -14.17 0.97
CA ILE A 79 -2.82 -15.10 0.29
C ILE A 79 -1.86 -14.31 -0.61
N THR A 80 -2.37 -13.31 -1.33
CA THR A 80 -1.56 -12.47 -2.22
C THR A 80 -0.50 -11.67 -1.46
N ILE A 81 -0.85 -10.96 -0.38
CA ILE A 81 0.15 -10.14 0.34
C ILE A 81 1.29 -10.99 0.92
N TRP A 82 1.00 -12.21 1.40
CA TRP A 82 2.01 -13.15 1.89
C TRP A 82 2.93 -13.61 0.75
N THR A 83 2.34 -14.11 -0.34
CA THR A 83 3.08 -14.68 -1.46
C THR A 83 3.91 -13.63 -2.19
N VAL A 84 3.29 -12.50 -2.56
CA VAL A 84 3.97 -11.39 -3.25
C VAL A 84 5.01 -10.75 -2.35
N GLY A 85 4.75 -10.60 -1.05
CA GLY A 85 5.73 -10.10 -0.08
C GLY A 85 6.99 -10.95 -0.06
N LEU A 86 6.85 -12.28 0.08
CA LEU A 86 7.98 -13.21 0.08
C LEU A 86 8.76 -13.18 -1.25
N ILE A 87 8.07 -13.26 -2.38
CA ILE A 87 8.69 -13.24 -3.71
C ILE A 87 9.48 -11.94 -3.91
N THR A 88 8.90 -10.81 -3.51
CA THR A 88 9.50 -9.49 -3.68
C THR A 88 10.77 -9.34 -2.83
N VAL A 89 10.73 -9.75 -1.55
CA VAL A 89 11.88 -9.69 -0.64
C VAL A 89 13.01 -10.59 -1.15
N VAL A 90 12.70 -11.86 -1.49
CA VAL A 90 13.71 -12.82 -1.94
C VAL A 90 14.29 -12.41 -3.29
N GLY A 91 13.44 -12.08 -4.26
CA GLY A 91 13.86 -11.71 -5.61
C GLY A 91 14.76 -10.48 -5.62
N ASN A 92 14.34 -9.40 -4.96
CA ASN A 92 15.14 -8.17 -4.90
C ASN A 92 16.37 -8.33 -3.99
N GLY A 93 16.29 -9.13 -2.92
CA GLY A 93 17.45 -9.49 -2.10
C GLY A 93 18.55 -10.19 -2.92
N ILE A 94 18.19 -11.17 -3.75
CA ILE A 94 19.13 -11.84 -4.66
C ILE A 94 19.76 -10.84 -5.64
N VAL A 95 18.97 -9.93 -6.22
CA VAL A 95 19.48 -8.89 -7.13
C VAL A 95 20.54 -8.03 -6.45
N LEU A 96 20.26 -7.58 -5.23
CA LEU A 96 21.19 -6.74 -4.45
C LEU A 96 22.48 -7.48 -4.11
N VAL A 97 22.37 -8.72 -3.60
CA VAL A 97 23.53 -9.57 -3.28
C VAL A 97 24.38 -9.80 -4.53
N TYR A 98 23.77 -10.15 -5.65
CA TYR A 98 24.48 -10.39 -6.91
C TYR A 98 25.19 -9.14 -7.41
N ARG A 99 24.53 -7.97 -7.42
CA ARG A 99 25.12 -6.73 -7.94
C ARG A 99 26.24 -6.21 -7.04
N ILE A 100 26.05 -6.21 -5.72
CA ILE A 100 27.01 -5.71 -4.73
C ILE A 100 28.20 -6.68 -4.56
N GLY A 101 27.93 -7.98 -4.54
CA GLY A 101 28.94 -9.01 -4.33
C GLY A 101 29.72 -9.36 -5.60
N TRP A 102 29.01 -9.58 -6.71
CA TRP A 102 29.58 -10.26 -7.89
C TRP A 102 29.73 -9.39 -9.13
N ASN A 103 29.04 -8.24 -9.20
CA ASN A 103 29.00 -7.42 -10.41
C ASN A 103 29.21 -5.93 -10.14
N ARG A 104 30.20 -5.57 -9.32
CA ARG A 104 30.46 -4.18 -8.91
C ARG A 104 30.69 -3.22 -10.07
N GLU A 105 31.24 -3.71 -11.19
CA GLU A 105 31.44 -2.95 -12.42
C GLU A 105 30.14 -2.37 -12.98
N ILE A 106 28.98 -2.98 -12.70
CA ILE A 106 27.69 -2.48 -13.19
C ILE A 106 27.33 -1.12 -12.59
N PHE A 107 27.80 -0.81 -11.37
CA PHE A 107 27.56 0.48 -10.72
C PHE A 107 28.28 1.63 -11.43
N LYS A 108 29.28 1.36 -12.28
CA LYS A 108 29.91 2.37 -13.13
C LYS A 108 28.94 2.88 -14.20
N LYS A 109 27.92 2.12 -14.58
CA LYS A 109 26.85 2.51 -15.52
C LYS A 109 25.66 3.14 -14.77
N ALA A 110 25.00 4.14 -15.36
CA ALA A 110 23.82 4.78 -14.76
C ALA A 110 22.67 3.79 -14.60
N TYR A 111 22.36 3.02 -15.66
CA TYR A 111 21.46 1.87 -15.60
C TYR A 111 21.68 0.95 -14.39
N GLY A 112 22.95 0.56 -14.13
CA GLY A 112 23.26 -0.37 -13.04
C GLY A 112 23.00 0.22 -11.65
N LEU A 113 23.25 1.52 -11.49
CA LEU A 113 22.95 2.25 -10.25
C LEU A 113 21.44 2.39 -10.04
N PHE A 114 20.69 2.81 -11.08
CA PHE A 114 19.24 3.00 -10.98
C PHE A 114 18.48 1.69 -10.75
N VAL A 115 18.85 0.60 -11.43
CA VAL A 115 18.24 -0.72 -11.17
C VAL A 115 18.56 -1.24 -9.77
N SER A 116 19.72 -0.89 -9.20
CA SER A 116 20.02 -1.24 -7.81
C SER A 116 19.18 -0.42 -6.83
N GLY A 117 18.95 0.87 -7.12
CA GLY A 117 18.00 1.70 -6.37
C GLY A 117 16.57 1.15 -6.43
N LEU A 118 16.12 0.73 -7.62
CA LEU A 118 14.84 0.06 -7.82
C LEU A 118 14.74 -1.22 -6.96
N ALA A 119 15.78 -2.05 -6.95
CA ALA A 119 15.79 -3.28 -6.13
C ALA A 119 15.75 -2.99 -4.62
N VAL A 120 16.41 -1.93 -4.13
CA VAL A 120 16.29 -1.50 -2.73
C VAL A 120 14.86 -1.06 -2.44
N SER A 121 14.29 -0.23 -3.32
CA SER A 121 12.92 0.26 -3.18
C SER A 121 11.91 -0.89 -3.14
N ASP A 122 11.98 -1.82 -4.09
CA ASP A 122 11.07 -2.97 -4.15
C ASP A 122 11.27 -3.94 -2.97
N PHE A 123 12.50 -4.12 -2.49
CA PHE A 123 12.75 -4.88 -1.25
C PHE A 123 11.99 -4.27 -0.06
N ILE A 124 11.96 -2.94 0.05
CA ILE A 124 11.19 -2.22 1.08
C ILE A 124 9.68 -2.48 0.91
N MET A 125 9.14 -2.48 -0.32
CA MET A 125 7.73 -2.86 -0.58
C MET A 125 7.43 -4.25 -0.04
N GLY A 126 8.32 -5.22 -0.30
CA GLY A 126 8.17 -6.58 0.19
C GLY A 126 8.13 -6.65 1.72
N VAL A 127 9.01 -5.91 2.41
CA VAL A 127 9.00 -5.81 3.89
C VAL A 127 7.70 -5.20 4.40
N TYR A 128 7.21 -4.15 3.74
CA TYR A 128 5.91 -3.54 4.07
C TYR A 128 4.76 -4.56 3.94
N LEU A 129 4.69 -5.32 2.85
CA LEU A 129 3.63 -6.32 2.66
C LEU A 129 3.66 -7.41 3.74
N LEU A 130 4.86 -7.90 4.08
CA LEU A 130 5.01 -8.91 5.14
C LEU A 130 4.66 -8.34 6.52
N LEU A 131 4.91 -7.06 6.78
CA LEU A 131 4.46 -6.38 8.00
C LEU A 131 2.94 -6.36 8.06
N ILE A 132 2.24 -5.93 7.01
CA ILE A 132 0.77 -5.92 6.97
C ILE A 132 0.20 -7.33 7.15
N ALA A 133 0.81 -8.33 6.51
CA ALA A 133 0.39 -9.72 6.62
C ALA A 133 0.58 -10.29 8.05
N ALA A 134 1.67 -9.92 8.71
CA ALA A 134 1.91 -10.28 10.11
C ALA A 134 0.89 -9.61 11.06
N VAL A 135 0.60 -8.33 10.84
CA VAL A 135 -0.38 -7.58 11.64
C VAL A 135 -1.80 -8.11 11.43
N ASP A 136 -2.19 -8.46 10.21
CA ASP A 136 -3.47 -9.12 9.94
C ASP A 136 -3.60 -10.44 10.71
N SER A 137 -2.52 -11.22 10.76
CA SER A 137 -2.47 -12.48 11.51
C SER A 137 -2.56 -12.25 13.01
N GLN A 138 -1.95 -11.17 13.53
CA GLN A 138 -2.01 -10.79 14.94
C GLN A 138 -3.43 -10.37 15.37
N TYR A 139 -4.14 -9.59 14.54
CA TYR A 139 -5.49 -9.11 14.86
C TYR A 139 -6.61 -10.03 14.37
N LYS A 140 -6.28 -11.27 14.05
CA LYS A 140 -7.25 -12.28 13.63
C LYS A 140 -8.40 -12.41 14.65
N ASP A 141 -9.61 -12.40 14.12
CA ASP A 141 -10.91 -12.48 14.80
C ASP A 141 -11.29 -11.27 15.70
N ILE A 142 -10.34 -10.38 16.01
CA ILE A 142 -10.54 -9.25 16.93
C ILE A 142 -10.28 -7.87 16.31
N TYR A 143 -10.00 -7.79 15.00
CA TYR A 143 -9.57 -6.56 14.34
C TYR A 143 -10.48 -5.35 14.60
N VAL A 144 -11.81 -5.51 14.59
CA VAL A 144 -12.74 -4.38 14.81
C VAL A 144 -12.55 -3.70 16.18
N LEU A 145 -12.09 -4.43 17.19
CA LEU A 145 -11.87 -3.90 18.54
C LEU A 145 -10.51 -3.18 18.65
N GLU A 146 -9.54 -3.63 17.87
CA GLU A 146 -8.17 -3.13 17.90
C GLU A 146 -7.89 -2.09 16.78
N ASP A 147 -8.88 -1.78 15.94
CA ASP A 147 -8.67 -0.97 14.74
C ASP A 147 -8.12 0.44 15.04
N VAL A 148 -8.65 1.09 16.08
CA VAL A 148 -8.24 2.45 16.48
C VAL A 148 -6.81 2.40 16.99
N LYS A 149 -6.49 1.41 17.83
CA LYS A 149 -5.14 1.21 18.37
C LYS A 149 -4.15 0.94 17.24
N TRP A 150 -4.50 0.11 16.26
CA TRP A 150 -3.67 -0.13 15.08
C TRP A 150 -3.42 1.16 14.28
N ARG A 151 -4.48 1.87 13.88
CA ARG A 151 -4.39 3.08 13.05
C ARG A 151 -3.59 4.20 13.70
N HIS A 152 -3.67 4.33 15.03
CA HIS A 152 -2.90 5.32 15.78
C HIS A 152 -1.50 4.84 16.20
N SER A 153 -1.16 3.57 15.95
CA SER A 153 0.14 3.02 16.34
C SER A 153 1.29 3.56 15.49
N VAL A 154 2.47 3.66 16.11
CA VAL A 154 3.73 3.94 15.41
C VAL A 154 4.01 2.90 14.33
N LEU A 155 3.58 1.64 14.52
CA LEU A 155 3.78 0.57 13.55
C LEU A 155 2.97 0.79 12.26
N CYS A 156 1.73 1.28 12.36
CA CYS A 156 0.92 1.65 11.20
C CYS A 156 1.49 2.88 10.47
N GLN A 157 1.95 3.89 11.22
CA GLN A 157 2.61 5.06 10.62
C GLN A 157 3.90 4.67 9.89
N PHE A 158 4.71 3.80 10.48
CA PHE A 158 5.91 3.25 9.87
C PHE A 158 5.59 2.40 8.64
N ALA A 159 4.53 1.59 8.67
CA ALA A 159 4.07 0.85 7.51
C ALA A 159 3.67 1.78 6.35
N GLY A 160 2.94 2.86 6.65
CA GLY A 160 2.62 3.90 5.67
C GLY A 160 3.86 4.54 5.07
N PHE A 161 4.85 4.90 5.91
CA PHE A 161 6.13 5.42 5.45
C PHE A 161 6.86 4.47 4.50
N LEU A 162 6.98 3.18 4.86
CA LEU A 162 7.64 2.17 4.02
C LEU A 162 6.95 2.00 2.68
N SER A 163 5.61 1.97 2.68
CA SER A 163 4.80 1.88 1.47
C SER A 163 5.06 3.07 0.54
N THR A 164 4.96 4.29 1.07
CA THR A 164 5.13 5.52 0.29
C THR A 164 6.56 5.69 -0.23
N ILE A 165 7.58 5.56 0.62
CA ILE A 165 8.97 5.73 0.14
C ILE A 165 9.30 4.73 -0.96
N SER A 166 8.80 3.49 -0.84
CA SER A 166 9.01 2.45 -1.83
C SER A 166 8.26 2.72 -3.14
N SER A 167 6.97 3.05 -3.10
CA SER A 167 6.19 3.32 -4.33
C SER A 167 6.78 4.49 -5.13
N GLU A 168 7.13 5.58 -4.44
CA GLU A 168 7.63 6.79 -5.07
C GLU A 168 9.03 6.59 -5.66
N THR A 169 9.95 6.02 -4.88
CA THR A 169 11.32 5.84 -5.36
C THR A 169 11.39 4.81 -6.49
N SER A 170 10.60 3.73 -6.45
CA SER A 170 10.49 2.78 -7.58
C SER A 170 10.01 3.47 -8.87
N THR A 171 8.98 4.33 -8.79
CA THR A 171 8.46 5.06 -9.94
C THR A 171 9.52 5.98 -10.56
N PHE A 172 10.22 6.76 -9.73
CA PHE A 172 11.29 7.62 -10.21
C PHE A 172 12.47 6.83 -10.80
N PHE A 173 12.85 5.70 -10.19
CA PHE A 173 13.91 4.86 -10.75
C PHE A 173 13.52 4.25 -12.10
N ILE A 174 12.27 3.78 -12.28
CA ILE A 174 11.78 3.30 -13.58
C ILE A 174 11.84 4.41 -14.63
N CYS A 175 11.46 5.63 -14.27
CA CYS A 175 11.57 6.80 -15.15
C CYS A 175 13.03 7.06 -15.55
N LEU A 176 13.96 7.10 -14.60
CA LEU A 176 15.38 7.30 -14.87
C LEU A 176 16.01 6.16 -15.70
N ILE A 177 15.60 4.91 -15.46
CA ILE A 177 16.00 3.76 -16.29
C ILE A 177 15.51 3.97 -17.72
N THR A 178 14.25 4.38 -17.89
CA THR A 178 13.64 4.64 -19.21
C THR A 178 14.40 5.74 -19.95
N ILE A 179 14.71 6.84 -19.27
CA ILE A 179 15.51 7.95 -19.82
C ILE A 179 16.92 7.47 -20.21
N ASP A 180 17.62 6.72 -19.34
CA ASP A 180 18.95 6.18 -19.66
C ASP A 180 18.92 5.27 -20.90
N ARG A 181 17.90 4.39 -21.00
CA ARG A 181 17.72 3.51 -22.16
C ARG A 181 17.45 4.32 -23.42
N PHE A 182 16.53 5.28 -23.35
CA PHE A 182 16.22 6.17 -24.48
C PHE A 182 17.47 6.90 -24.98
N LEU A 183 18.23 7.53 -24.08
CA LEU A 183 19.45 8.26 -24.45
C LEU A 183 20.49 7.33 -25.08
N THR A 184 20.68 6.13 -24.53
CA THR A 184 21.67 5.17 -25.05
C THR A 184 21.29 4.64 -26.43
N ILE A 185 20.01 4.41 -26.70
CA ILE A 185 19.51 3.89 -27.97
C ILE A 185 19.52 4.98 -29.05
N THR A 186 19.05 6.18 -28.72
CA THR A 186 18.93 7.29 -29.68
C THR A 186 20.29 7.94 -29.98
N PHE A 187 21.21 7.99 -29.01
CA PHE A 187 22.52 8.62 -29.15
C PHE A 187 23.68 7.61 -28.96
N PRO A 188 23.86 6.65 -29.88
CA PRO A 188 24.80 5.53 -29.72
C PRO A 188 26.28 5.97 -29.62
N PHE A 189 26.63 7.13 -30.16
CA PHE A 189 27.98 7.70 -30.06
C PHE A 189 28.24 8.46 -28.76
N GLY A 190 27.30 8.42 -27.80
CA GLY A 190 27.52 8.95 -26.45
C GLY A 190 27.49 10.47 -26.34
N GLN A 191 26.87 11.15 -27.31
CA GLN A 191 26.64 12.60 -27.30
C GLN A 191 25.79 13.03 -26.11
N HIS A 192 24.76 12.25 -25.80
CA HIS A 192 23.88 12.47 -24.64
C HIS A 192 23.86 11.20 -23.78
N LYS A 193 24.41 11.29 -22.58
CA LYS A 193 24.40 10.22 -21.57
C LYS A 193 24.52 10.81 -20.18
N PHE A 194 24.06 10.06 -19.17
CA PHE A 194 24.30 10.46 -17.79
C PHE A 194 25.80 10.56 -17.50
N THR A 195 26.22 11.73 -16.99
CA THR A 195 27.58 11.92 -16.48
C THR A 195 27.75 11.17 -15.16
N LYS A 196 28.99 10.96 -14.71
CA LYS A 196 29.26 10.32 -13.41
C LYS A 196 28.60 11.07 -12.26
N THR A 197 28.71 12.40 -12.26
CA THR A 197 28.07 13.28 -11.28
C THR A 197 26.56 13.28 -11.45
N GLY A 198 26.07 13.36 -12.70
CA GLY A 198 24.63 13.41 -13.00
C GLY A 198 23.88 12.19 -12.48
N LYS A 199 24.38 10.97 -12.71
CA LYS A 199 23.70 9.75 -12.19
C LYS A 199 23.66 9.69 -10.67
N ILE A 200 24.72 10.14 -9.98
CA ILE A 200 24.78 10.14 -8.51
C ILE A 200 23.82 11.20 -7.97
N PHE A 201 23.84 12.40 -8.55
CA PHE A 201 22.91 13.47 -8.21
C PHE A 201 21.46 13.03 -8.39
N SER A 202 21.09 12.46 -9.55
CA SER A 202 19.75 11.93 -9.78
C SER A 202 19.38 10.84 -8.78
N PHE A 203 20.30 9.91 -8.46
CA PHE A 203 20.05 8.86 -7.47
C PHE A 203 19.75 9.43 -6.07
N THR A 204 20.57 10.39 -5.61
CA THR A 204 20.36 11.05 -4.31
C THR A 204 19.06 11.85 -4.30
N LEU A 205 18.74 12.52 -5.42
CA LEU A 205 17.53 13.32 -5.56
C LEU A 205 16.26 12.47 -5.46
N VAL A 206 16.26 11.27 -6.05
CA VAL A 206 15.14 10.32 -5.94
C VAL A 206 14.91 9.94 -4.49
N TRP A 207 15.96 9.56 -3.75
CA TRP A 207 15.82 9.23 -2.34
C TRP A 207 15.35 10.44 -1.52
N PHE A 208 15.93 11.61 -1.74
CA PHE A 208 15.54 12.83 -1.04
C PHE A 208 14.05 13.15 -1.22
N PHE A 209 13.55 13.16 -2.45
CA PHE A 209 12.13 13.41 -2.70
C PHE A 209 11.25 12.28 -2.17
N GLY A 210 11.67 11.02 -2.30
CA GLY A 210 10.93 9.88 -1.74
C GLY A 210 10.77 9.98 -0.22
N PHE A 211 11.84 10.34 0.50
CA PHE A 211 11.80 10.59 1.94
C PHE A 211 10.88 11.77 2.29
N LEU A 212 10.99 12.89 1.57
CA LEU A 212 10.16 14.06 1.81
C LEU A 212 8.68 13.73 1.64
N LEU A 213 8.30 13.02 0.57
CA LEU A 213 6.92 12.61 0.32
C LEU A 213 6.41 11.64 1.38
N ALA A 214 7.24 10.67 1.81
CA ALA A 214 6.86 9.69 2.83
C ALA A 214 6.70 10.29 4.24
N LEU A 215 7.26 11.47 4.52
CA LEU A 215 7.09 12.17 5.80
C LEU A 215 5.79 12.97 5.89
N ILE A 216 5.17 13.33 4.75
CA ILE A 216 3.94 14.15 4.74
C ILE A 216 2.82 13.51 5.57
N PRO A 217 2.47 12.21 5.37
CA PRO A 217 1.39 11.57 6.12
C PRO A 217 1.64 11.47 7.64
N ILE A 218 2.89 11.54 8.09
CA ILE A 218 3.27 11.44 9.51
C ILE A 218 3.08 12.80 10.22
N THR A 219 3.39 13.90 9.54
CA THR A 219 3.34 15.25 10.14
C THR A 219 1.94 15.86 10.15
N SER A 220 1.00 15.32 9.37
CA SER A 220 -0.37 15.84 9.25
C SER A 220 -1.35 15.17 10.22
N THR A 221 -1.14 15.32 11.52
CA THR A 221 -2.05 14.77 12.55
C THR A 221 -3.38 15.52 12.70
N GLU A 222 -3.61 16.61 11.97
CA GLU A 222 -4.80 17.47 12.10
C GLU A 222 -5.46 17.88 10.76
N LEU A 223 -5.18 17.19 9.63
CA LEU A 223 -5.93 17.42 8.38
C LEU A 223 -6.81 16.22 8.02
N ASN A 224 -7.60 15.79 9.00
CA ASN A 224 -8.68 14.84 8.78
C ASN A 224 -9.69 15.48 7.80
N ILE A 225 -9.95 14.76 6.69
CA ILE A 225 -11.17 14.79 5.84
C ILE A 225 -11.05 15.42 4.43
N TYR A 226 -10.08 16.27 4.06
CA TYR A 226 -10.02 16.82 2.68
C TYR A 226 -8.71 16.61 1.87
N SER A 227 -7.56 16.38 2.51
CA SER A 227 -6.28 16.22 1.80
C SER A 227 -5.94 14.78 1.38
N SER A 228 -6.85 13.83 1.60
CA SER A 228 -6.69 12.44 1.17
C SER A 228 -6.85 12.23 -0.35
N ASN A 229 -7.24 13.26 -1.11
CA ASN A 229 -7.59 13.08 -2.53
C ASN A 229 -6.65 13.80 -3.51
N VAL A 230 -5.83 14.77 -3.07
CA VAL A 230 -4.98 15.55 -3.99
C VAL A 230 -3.53 15.05 -4.01
N LEU A 231 -2.99 14.62 -2.86
CA LEU A 231 -1.62 14.10 -2.78
C LEU A 231 -1.51 12.65 -3.30
N TYR A 232 -2.56 11.84 -3.06
CA TYR A 232 -2.74 10.51 -3.65
C TYR A 232 -2.85 10.56 -5.19
N PHE A 233 -3.31 11.68 -5.74
CA PHE A 233 -3.56 11.86 -7.17
C PHE A 233 -2.30 12.10 -8.00
N MET A 234 -1.24 12.66 -7.40
CA MET A 234 -0.01 12.99 -8.11
C MET A 234 1.02 11.86 -8.12
N CYS A 235 0.90 10.89 -7.21
CA CYS A 235 1.91 9.85 -6.99
C CYS A 235 1.65 8.56 -7.79
N TRP A 236 0.46 8.38 -8.35
CA TRP A 236 0.10 7.20 -9.15
C TRP A 236 -0.20 7.57 -10.59
N PHE A 237 0.77 7.47 -11.48
CA PHE A 237 0.53 7.65 -12.92
C PHE A 237 -0.60 6.74 -13.49
N PRO A 238 -0.85 5.51 -12.97
CA PRO A 238 -2.00 4.69 -13.38
C PRO A 238 -3.36 5.10 -12.76
N VAL A 239 -3.38 5.67 -11.54
CA VAL A 239 -4.60 6.27 -10.94
C VAL A 239 -4.82 7.70 -11.38
N GLY A 240 -3.81 8.40 -11.88
CA GLY A 240 -3.97 9.69 -12.54
C GLY A 240 -4.89 9.60 -13.75
N ILE A 241 -4.92 8.45 -14.44
CA ILE A 241 -5.90 8.16 -15.50
C ILE A 241 -7.31 8.00 -14.92
N LEU A 242 -7.47 7.25 -13.83
CA LEU A 242 -8.77 7.07 -13.15
C LEU A 242 -9.30 8.38 -12.54
N GLY A 243 -8.39 9.18 -12.00
CA GLY A 243 -8.65 10.51 -11.50
C GLY A 243 -9.03 11.48 -12.63
N PHE A 244 -8.31 11.46 -13.75
CA PHE A 244 -8.65 12.24 -14.95
C PHE A 244 -9.99 11.82 -15.56
N LEU A 245 -10.29 10.52 -15.57
CA LEU A 245 -11.60 9.98 -15.97
C LEU A 245 -12.70 10.34 -14.96
N SER A 246 -12.36 10.46 -13.67
CA SER A 246 -13.27 10.96 -12.64
C SER A 246 -13.61 12.45 -12.81
N LEU A 247 -12.67 13.26 -13.32
CA LEU A 247 -12.95 14.64 -13.74
C LEU A 247 -13.92 14.72 -14.93
N ASN A 248 -14.07 13.64 -15.70
CA ASN A 248 -15.06 13.50 -16.78
C ASN A 248 -16.39 12.88 -16.31
N GLY A 249 -16.62 12.81 -14.99
CA GLY A 249 -17.89 12.32 -14.42
C GLY A 249 -17.98 10.80 -14.26
N HIS A 250 -16.91 10.05 -14.55
CA HIS A 250 -16.88 8.60 -14.29
C HIS A 250 -16.49 8.32 -12.83
N THR A 251 -17.43 7.82 -12.05
CA THR A 251 -17.18 7.31 -10.70
C THR A 251 -16.68 5.87 -10.79
N PHE A 252 -15.45 5.62 -10.34
CA PHE A 252 -14.93 4.26 -10.18
C PHE A 252 -15.22 3.77 -8.77
N ASP A 253 -15.62 2.51 -8.66
CA ASP A 253 -15.89 1.90 -7.37
C ASP A 253 -14.60 1.81 -6.52
N ARG A 254 -14.76 1.97 -5.21
CA ARG A 254 -13.66 1.90 -4.22
C ARG A 254 -12.95 0.55 -4.27
N GLU A 255 -13.65 -0.49 -4.70
CA GLU A 255 -13.07 -1.81 -4.93
C GLU A 255 -11.95 -1.78 -5.97
N VAL A 256 -12.11 -1.06 -7.08
CA VAL A 256 -11.11 -0.98 -8.15
C VAL A 256 -9.79 -0.42 -7.62
N TYR A 257 -9.87 0.65 -6.84
CA TYR A 257 -8.69 1.26 -6.20
C TYR A 257 -8.01 0.32 -5.22
N ALA A 258 -8.79 -0.41 -4.40
CA ALA A 258 -8.25 -1.40 -3.48
C ALA A 258 -7.53 -2.54 -4.22
N TRP A 259 -8.09 -3.02 -5.33
CA TRP A 259 -7.47 -4.05 -6.17
C TRP A 259 -6.17 -3.56 -6.81
N ILE A 260 -6.14 -2.34 -7.37
CA ILE A 260 -4.90 -1.81 -7.95
C ILE A 260 -3.83 -1.66 -6.86
N ALA A 261 -4.22 -1.19 -5.67
CA ALA A 261 -3.28 -0.98 -4.57
C ALA A 261 -2.67 -2.29 -4.03
N VAL A 262 -3.52 -3.32 -3.85
CA VAL A 262 -3.12 -4.59 -3.25
C VAL A 262 -2.42 -5.51 -4.26
N PHE A 263 -2.75 -5.41 -5.55
CA PHE A 263 -2.25 -6.36 -6.57
C PHE A 263 -1.27 -5.72 -7.55
N VAL A 264 -1.65 -4.62 -8.20
CA VAL A 264 -0.88 -4.10 -9.34
C VAL A 264 0.46 -3.52 -8.89
N MET A 265 0.47 -2.69 -7.84
CA MET A 265 1.73 -2.09 -7.37
C MET A 265 2.73 -3.15 -6.88
N PRO A 266 2.34 -4.13 -6.04
CA PRO A 266 3.33 -5.07 -5.52
C PRO A 266 3.76 -6.13 -6.54
N ILE A 267 2.90 -6.49 -7.49
CA ILE A 267 3.29 -7.39 -8.59
C ILE A 267 4.38 -6.76 -9.46
N ASN A 268 4.31 -5.44 -9.71
CA ASN A 268 5.37 -4.74 -10.43
C ASN A 268 6.74 -4.93 -9.75
N SER A 269 6.80 -4.74 -8.43
CA SER A 269 8.00 -4.94 -7.63
C SER A 269 8.53 -6.39 -7.64
N ALA A 270 7.63 -7.38 -7.72
CA ALA A 270 8.00 -8.80 -7.84
C ALA A 270 8.57 -9.15 -9.23
N LEU A 271 8.12 -8.47 -10.29
CA LEU A 271 8.55 -8.74 -11.67
C LEU A 271 9.87 -8.04 -12.04
N ASN A 272 10.23 -6.95 -11.36
CA ASN A 272 11.43 -6.16 -11.66
C ASN A 272 12.76 -6.97 -11.67
N PRO A 273 13.02 -7.91 -10.72
CA PRO A 273 14.15 -8.82 -10.80
C PRO A 273 14.23 -9.61 -12.12
N ILE A 274 13.09 -10.11 -12.58
CA ILE A 274 12.97 -10.91 -13.81
C ILE A 274 13.26 -10.04 -15.03
N ILE A 275 12.68 -8.85 -15.09
CA ILE A 275 12.81 -7.93 -16.23
C ILE A 275 14.24 -7.38 -16.34
N TYR A 276 14.81 -6.90 -15.23
CA TYR A 276 16.03 -6.08 -15.27
C TYR A 276 17.32 -6.82 -14.87
N THR A 277 17.24 -8.01 -14.29
CA THR A 277 18.44 -8.70 -13.78
C THR A 277 18.64 -10.10 -14.34
N VAL A 278 17.58 -10.91 -14.47
CA VAL A 278 17.68 -12.30 -14.96
C VAL A 278 18.36 -12.41 -16.34
N PRO A 279 18.02 -11.59 -17.37
CA PRO A 279 18.68 -11.68 -18.68
C PRO A 279 20.20 -11.46 -18.61
N ILE A 280 20.65 -10.57 -17.73
CA ILE A 280 22.08 -10.24 -17.56
C ILE A 280 22.82 -11.39 -16.89
N ILE A 281 22.21 -12.03 -15.88
CA ILE A 281 22.78 -13.21 -15.22
C ILE A 281 22.91 -14.35 -16.21
N ILE A 282 21.84 -14.66 -16.95
CA ILE A 282 21.83 -15.73 -17.96
C ILE A 282 22.91 -15.48 -19.02
N GLN A 283 23.00 -14.27 -19.56
CA GLN A 283 24.03 -13.94 -20.55
C GLN A 283 25.45 -14.13 -20.00
N LYS A 284 25.71 -13.72 -18.76
CA LYS A 284 27.03 -13.92 -18.14
C LYS A 284 27.34 -15.40 -17.90
N CYS A 285 26.39 -16.19 -17.39
CA CYS A 285 26.55 -17.63 -17.23
C CYS A 285 26.82 -18.31 -18.58
N LEU A 286 26.07 -17.96 -19.63
CA LEU A 286 26.27 -18.52 -20.98
C LEU A 286 27.64 -18.14 -21.56
N MET A 287 28.14 -16.92 -21.31
CA MET A 287 29.49 -16.53 -21.76
C MET A 287 30.60 -17.24 -20.98
N GLN A 288 30.40 -17.57 -19.70
CA GLN A 288 31.36 -18.36 -18.93
C GLN A 288 31.41 -19.83 -19.34
N ILE A 289 30.31 -20.39 -19.86
CA ILE A 289 30.25 -21.78 -20.36
C ILE A 289 30.89 -21.91 -21.77
N ARG A 290 30.98 -20.82 -22.53
CA ARG A 290 31.56 -20.80 -23.89
C ARG A 290 33.08 -20.55 -23.93
N LEU A 291 33.72 -20.34 -22.78
CA LEU A 291 35.17 -20.21 -22.62
C LEU A 291 35.74 -21.49 -22.00
#